data_AF-A0A5S4STX8-F1
#
_entry.id   AF-A0A5S4STX8-F1
#
_cell.length_a   1.000
_cell.length_b   1.000
_cell.length_c   1.000
_cell.angle_alpha   90.00
_cell.angle_beta   90.00
_cell.angle_gamma   90.00
#
_symmetry.space_group_name_H-M   'P 1'
#
loop_
_entity.id
_entity.type
_entity.pdbx_description
1 polymer ?
#
loop_
_entity_poly.entity_id
_entity_poly.type
_entity_poly.pdbx_seq_one_letter_code
_entity_poly.pdbx_strand_id
1 'polypeptide(L)' 'MNDLMSVFAKLQKRISKLTGAQVDKLAELSGVSATTIHRVRYSYKKPRLENISELQKHIDAAERAPKRRPRKSQQVAA' A
#
# COMPACT_ATOMS: atom_id res chain seq x y z
N MET A 1 -6.86 24.08 -7.05
CA MET A 1 -6.52 23.25 -8.23
C MET A 1 -5.89 21.96 -7.74
N ASN A 2 -6.52 20.81 -7.99
CA ASN A 2 -6.02 19.51 -7.53
C ASN A 2 -5.24 18.87 -8.69
N ASP A 3 -3.93 19.10 -8.73
CA ASP A 3 -3.07 18.60 -9.80
C ASP A 3 -2.88 17.08 -9.68
N LEU A 4 -3.07 16.36 -10.79
CA LEU A 4 -3.00 14.90 -10.82
C LEU A 4 -1.61 14.38 -10.41
N MET A 5 -0.54 15.10 -10.73
CA MET A 5 0.82 14.74 -10.28
C MET A 5 0.95 14.90 -8.77
N SER A 6 0.33 15.93 -8.18
CA SER A 6 0.31 16.11 -6.73
C SER A 6 -0.47 14.99 -6.01
N VAL A 7 -1.57 14.51 -6.59
CA VAL A 7 -2.32 13.37 -6.05
C VAL A 7 -1.47 12.11 -6.12
N PHE A 8 -0.83 11.85 -7.26
CA PHE A 8 0.04 10.69 -7.44
C PHE A 8 1.24 10.70 -6.48
N ALA A 9 1.93 11.84 -6.32
CA ALA A 9 3.05 11.97 -5.41
C ALA A 9 2.65 11.72 -3.95
N LYS A 10 1.47 12.20 -3.52
CA LYS A 10 0.93 11.91 -2.19
C LYS A 10 0.65 10.42 -2.01
N LEU A 11 0.06 9.78 -3.02
CA LEU A 11 -0.30 8.38 -2.99
C LEU A 11 0.94 7.48 -2.93
N GLN A 12 1.96 7.79 -3.74
CA GLN A 12 3.26 7.14 -3.70
C GLN A 12 3.92 7.29 -2.31
N LYS A 13 3.88 8.49 -1.73
CA LYS A 13 4.44 8.74 -0.39
C LYS A 13 3.73 7.91 0.69
N ARG A 14 2.42 7.66 0.57
CA ARG A 14 1.67 6.78 1.47
C ARG A 14 2.07 5.32 1.28
N ILE A 15 2.10 4.82 0.03
CA ILE A 15 2.53 3.45 -0.28
C ILE A 15 3.96 3.20 0.22
N SER A 16 4.85 4.18 0.09
CA SER A 16 6.25 4.07 0.55
C SER A 16 6.39 3.90 2.06
N LYS A 17 5.40 4.33 2.84
CA LYS A 17 5.34 4.16 4.31
C LYS A 17 4.71 2.83 4.73
N LEU A 18 4.09 2.10 3.81
CA LEU A 18 3.52 0.79 4.10
C LEU A 18 4.64 -0.23 4.34
N THR A 19 4.44 -1.07 5.34
CA THR A 19 5.26 -2.25 5.59
C THR A 19 4.95 -3.35 4.56
N GLY A 20 5.84 -4.33 4.38
CA GLY A 20 5.62 -5.44 3.44
C GLY A 20 4.24 -6.11 3.62
N ALA A 21 3.88 -6.43 4.87
CA ALA A 21 2.57 -7.00 5.19
C ALA A 21 1.37 -6.10 4.84
N GLN A 22 1.53 -4.78 4.92
CA GLN A 22 0.48 -3.84 4.50
C GLN A 22 0.39 -3.72 2.98
N VAL A 23 1.51 -3.87 2.28
CA VAL A 23 1.54 -3.94 0.81
C VAL A 23 0.88 -5.22 0.32
N ASP A 24 1.14 -6.36 0.97
CA ASP A 24 0.47 -7.62 0.67
C ASP A 24 -1.04 -7.50 0.93
N LYS A 25 -1.43 -6.89 2.06
CA LYS A 25 -2.85 -6.64 2.36
C LYS A 25 -3.49 -5.70 1.34
N LEU A 26 -2.78 -4.66 0.91
CA LEU A 26 -3.24 -3.75 -0.12
C LEU A 26 -3.43 -4.49 -1.45
N ALA A 27 -2.53 -5.42 -1.78
CA ALA A 27 -2.64 -6.26 -2.98
C ALA A 27 -3.89 -7.15 -2.94
N GLU A 28 -4.14 -7.81 -1.81
CA GLU A 28 -5.34 -8.61 -1.59
C GLU A 28 -6.62 -7.78 -1.70
N LEU A 29 -6.65 -6.58 -1.10
CA LEU A 29 -7.85 -5.73 -1.04
C LEU A 29 -8.20 -5.08 -2.39
N SER A 30 -7.18 -4.72 -3.17
CA SER A 30 -7.35 -4.02 -4.44
C SER A 30 -7.42 -4.96 -5.65
N GLY A 31 -7.13 -6.25 -5.47
CA GLY A 31 -6.94 -7.19 -6.58
C GLY A 31 -5.73 -6.86 -7.46
N VAL A 32 -4.91 -5.87 -7.07
CA VAL A 32 -3.71 -5.45 -7.78
C VAL A 32 -2.53 -6.23 -7.22
N SER A 33 -1.68 -6.80 -8.08
CA SER A 33 -0.51 -7.55 -7.60
C SER A 33 0.43 -6.69 -6.77
N ALA A 34 1.02 -7.28 -5.72
CA ALA A 34 2.03 -6.63 -4.88
C ALA A 34 3.18 -6.07 -5.75
N THR A 35 3.59 -6.79 -6.80
CA THR A 35 4.57 -6.32 -7.80
C THR A 35 4.15 -4.99 -8.46
N THR A 36 2.87 -4.83 -8.77
CA THR A 36 2.35 -3.58 -9.36
C THR A 36 2.36 -2.45 -8.34
N ILE A 37 2.02 -2.72 -7.08
CA ILE A 37 2.10 -1.73 -5.99
C ILE A 37 3.57 -1.31 -5.74
N HIS A 38 4.52 -2.25 -5.79
CA HIS A 38 5.95 -1.95 -5.73
C HIS A 38 6.40 -1.09 -6.91
N ARG A 39 5.93 -1.36 -8.13
CA ARG A 39 6.23 -0.50 -9.29
C ARG A 39 5.70 0.91 -9.12
N VAL A 40 4.52 1.09 -8.51
CA VAL A 40 3.99 2.42 -8.15
C VAL A 40 4.85 3.09 -7.07
N ARG A 41 5.26 2.33 -6.05
CA ARG A 41 6.15 2.80 -4.97
C ARG A 41 7.46 3.38 -5.51
N TYR A 42 8.06 2.73 -6.52
CA TYR A 42 9.32 3.13 -7.14
C TYR A 42 9.14 3.97 -8.42
N SER A 43 7.96 4.57 -8.65
CA SER A 43 7.66 5.43 -9.82
C SER A 43 7.79 4.78 -11.20
N TYR A 44 7.87 3.45 -11.30
CA TYR A 44 8.03 2.76 -12.59
C TYR A 44 6.76 2.75 -13.45
N LYS A 45 5.58 2.99 -12.86
CA LYS A 45 4.31 2.97 -13.59
C LYS A 45 3.31 3.94 -12.95
N LYS A 46 2.76 4.86 -13.74
CA LYS A 46 1.59 5.65 -13.33
C LYS A 46 0.35 4.74 -13.38
N PRO A 47 -0.36 4.52 -12.25
CA PRO A 47 -1.65 3.85 -12.27
C PRO A 47 -2.63 4.70 -13.08
N ARG A 48 -3.53 4.03 -13.82
CA ARG A 48 -4.59 4.74 -14.54
C ARG A 48 -5.47 5.49 -13.56
N LEU A 49 -5.94 6.67 -13.98
CA LEU A 49 -6.81 7.57 -13.21
C LEU A 49 -7.99 6.86 -12.56
N GLU A 50 -8.62 5.93 -13.29
CA GLU A 50 -9.74 5.12 -12.83
C GLU A 50 -9.41 4.33 -11.55
N ASN A 51 -8.16 3.87 -11.43
CA ASN A 51 -7.72 3.06 -10.31
C ASN A 51 -7.21 3.92 -9.14
N ILE A 52 -7.00 5.23 -9.30
CA ILE A 52 -6.40 6.08 -8.25
C ILE A 52 -7.34 6.21 -7.05
N SER A 53 -8.63 6.44 -7.31
CA SER A 53 -9.63 6.61 -6.25
C SER A 53 -9.84 5.31 -5.46
N GLU A 54 -9.89 4.17 -6.16
CA GLU A 54 -9.95 2.84 -5.52
C GLU A 54 -8.66 2.53 -4.77
N LEU A 55 -7.48 2.73 -5.37
CA LEU A 55 -6.20 2.53 -4.67
C LEU A 55 -6.16 3.33 -3.38
N GLN A 56 -6.65 4.56 -3.39
CA GLN A 56 -6.67 5.41 -2.22
C GLN A 56 -7.53 4.82 -1.11
N LYS A 57 -8.75 4.35 -1.42
CA LYS A 57 -9.62 3.64 -0.47
C LYS A 57 -8.95 2.38 0.10
N HIS A 58 -8.26 1.61 -0.75
CA HIS A 58 -7.57 0.40 -0.30
C HIS A 58 -6.33 0.71 0.54
N ILE A 59 -5.59 1.78 0.23
CA ILE A 59 -4.47 2.27 1.05
C ILE A 59 -4.99 2.72 2.41
N ASP A 60 -6.09 3.47 2.46
CA ASP A 60 -6.74 3.87 3.71
C ASP A 60 -7.15 2.64 4.56
N ALA A 61 -7.67 1.60 3.91
CA ALA A 61 -7.97 0.32 4.57
C ALA A 61 -6.71 -0.42 5.05
N ALA A 62 -5.63 -0.44 4.25
CA ALA A 62 -4.36 -1.08 4.61
C ALA A 62 -3.57 -0.30 5.70
N GLU A 63 -3.73 1.03 5.76
CA GLU A 63 -3.19 1.88 6.84
C GLU A 63 -3.98 1.71 8.14
N ARG A 64 -5.31 1.57 8.05
CA ARG A 64 -6.18 1.29 9.21
C ARG A 64 -6.11 -0.16 9.69
N ALA A 65 -5.67 -1.09 8.85
CA ALA A 65 -5.48 -2.47 9.25
C ALA A 65 -4.55 -2.47 10.48
N PRO A 66 -4.96 -3.08 11.60
CA PRO A 66 -4.14 -3.10 12.80
C PRO A 66 -2.79 -3.68 12.42
N LYS A 67 -1.70 -2.97 12.76
CA LYS A 67 -0.34 -3.49 12.62
C LYS A 67 -0.31 -4.82 13.34
N ARG A 68 -0.49 -5.93 12.61
CA ARG A 68 -0.24 -7.26 13.13
C ARG A 68 1.23 -7.21 13.50
N ARG A 69 1.49 -7.04 14.81
CA ARG A 69 2.83 -7.15 15.37
C ARG A 69 3.45 -8.40 14.75
N PRO A 70 4.74 -8.38 14.36
CA PRO A 70 5.41 -9.63 14.01
C PRO A 70 5.07 -10.60 15.13
N ARG A 71 4.50 -11.75 14.77
CA ARG A 71 4.15 -12.79 15.72
C ARG A 71 5.46 -13.08 16.43
N LYS A 72 5.62 -12.55 17.64
CA LYS A 72 6.77 -12.80 18.51
C LYS A 72 6.89 -14.32 18.46
N SER A 73 7.96 -14.83 17.86
CA SER A 73 8.31 -16.23 17.94
C SER A 73 8.11 -16.61 19.39
N GLN A 74 7.18 -17.54 19.60
CA GLN A 74 6.85 -18.09 20.89
C GLN A 74 8.17 -18.34 21.62
N GLN A 75 8.30 -17.74 22.80
CA GLN A 75 9.26 -18.20 23.78
C GLN A 75 9.08 -19.72 23.89
N VAL A 76 10.05 -20.47 23.39
CA VAL A 76 10.37 -21.77 23.95
C VAL A 76 11.65 -21.53 24.72
N ALA A 77 11.48 -21.10 25.96
CA ALA A 77 12.52 -21.13 26.97
C ALA A 77 11.95 -21.94 28.14
N ALA A 78 12.74 -22.92 28.57
CA ALA A 78 12.49 -23.97 29.55
C ALA A 78 11.74 -25.20 29.02
#